data_AF-A0AAV3PNZ2-F1
#
_entry.id   AF-A0AAV3PNZ2-F1
#
_cell.length_a   1.000
_cell.length_b   1.000
_cell.length_c   1.000
_cell.angle_alpha   90.00
_cell.angle_beta   90.00
_cell.angle_gamma   90.00
#
_symmetry.space_group_name_H-M   'P 1'
#
loop_
_entity.id
_entity.type
_entity.pdbx_description
1 polymer ?
#
loop_
_entity_poly.entity_id
_entity_poly.type
_entity_poly.pdbx_seq_one_letter_code
_entity_poly.pdbx_strand_id
1 'polypeptide(L)'
;MTWRAIKQAGYLMFDTENQKFARLWSYDKEILDIMPGSTIITKLHEQKFERIYVCPVPLKKCFLAGCRRFICVDGCFLKGAFKGQILAIVGLDGHNGIYPIAWAVVKVENTHSWTWFIKLLKEDLGMGREPDSWILMTHQQKAWRLQYRMNCPIAANEAYFEYRMQRLKNVTIEGNEALRRIDPRKWCRFAFRVGTNCPELVNN
;
A
#
# COMPACT_ATOMS: atom_id res chain seq x y z
N MET A 1 3.27 -39.43 -14.71
CA MET A 1 1.81 -39.43 -14.93
C MET A 1 1.08 -38.39 -14.07
N THR A 2 1.45 -38.22 -12.79
CA THR A 2 0.90 -37.21 -11.85
C THR A 2 0.98 -35.75 -12.32
N TRP A 3 2.08 -35.33 -12.96
CA TRP A 3 2.23 -33.94 -13.45
C TRP A 3 1.21 -33.57 -14.54
N ARG A 4 0.87 -34.51 -15.44
CA ARG A 4 -0.13 -34.28 -16.49
C ARG A 4 -1.53 -34.12 -15.90
N ALA A 5 -1.87 -34.90 -14.87
CA ALA A 5 -3.14 -34.79 -14.15
C ALA A 5 -3.27 -33.46 -13.38
N ILE A 6 -2.20 -33.03 -12.69
CA ILE A 6 -2.16 -31.71 -12.01
C ILE A 6 -2.32 -30.57 -13.02
N LYS A 7 -1.68 -30.67 -14.19
CA LYS A 7 -1.80 -29.66 -15.24
C LYS A 7 -3.20 -29.62 -15.85
N GLN A 8 -3.82 -30.78 -16.11
CA GLN A 8 -5.19 -30.89 -16.62
C GLN A 8 -6.21 -30.32 -15.62
N ALA A 9 -6.08 -30.66 -14.34
CA ALA A 9 -6.92 -30.12 -13.27
C ALA A 9 -6.73 -28.59 -13.13
N GLY A 10 -5.49 -28.11 -13.25
CA GLY A 10 -5.19 -26.67 -13.27
C GLY A 10 -5.86 -25.94 -14.42
N TYR A 11 -5.86 -26.50 -15.64
CA TYR A 11 -6.55 -25.91 -16.79
C TYR A 11 -8.07 -25.86 -16.61
N LEU A 12 -8.69 -26.95 -16.13
CA LEU A 12 -10.13 -27.00 -15.87
C LEU A 12 -10.55 -25.96 -14.82
N MET A 13 -9.77 -25.82 -13.74
CA MET A 13 -9.99 -24.79 -12.73
C MET A 13 -9.88 -23.38 -13.33
N PHE A 14 -8.88 -23.15 -14.19
CA PHE A 14 -8.65 -21.86 -14.84
C PHE A 14 -9.80 -21.48 -15.78
N ASP A 15 -10.34 -22.42 -16.55
CA ASP A 15 -11.50 -22.17 -17.43
C ASP A 15 -12.77 -21.87 -16.64
N THR A 16 -13.02 -22.58 -15.53
CA THR A 16 -14.12 -22.20 -14.63
C THR A 16 -13.91 -20.84 -13.96
N GLU A 17 -12.67 -20.45 -13.65
CA GLU A 17 -12.39 -19.10 -13.11
C GLU A 17 -12.57 -18.00 -14.17
N ASN A 18 -12.17 -18.22 -15.41
CA ASN A 18 -12.46 -17.30 -16.52
C ASN A 18 -13.97 -17.08 -16.69
N GLN A 19 -14.78 -18.13 -16.55
CA GLN A 19 -16.25 -18.01 -16.55
C GLN A 19 -16.76 -17.20 -15.34
N LYS A 20 -16.12 -17.29 -14.17
CA LYS A 20 -16.46 -16.46 -13.00
C LYS A 20 -16.11 -14.99 -13.23
N PHE A 21 -14.98 -14.70 -13.89
CA PHE A 21 -14.59 -13.34 -14.24
C PHE A 21 -15.54 -12.69 -15.27
N ALA A 22 -16.31 -13.47 -16.03
CA ALA A 22 -17.37 -12.92 -16.88
C ALA A 22 -18.45 -12.16 -16.10
N ARG A 23 -18.58 -12.42 -14.79
CA ARG A 23 -19.52 -11.72 -13.89
C ARG A 23 -18.95 -10.47 -13.22
N LEU A 24 -17.69 -10.10 -13.49
CA LEU A 24 -17.08 -8.92 -12.86
C LEU A 24 -17.91 -7.66 -13.07
N TRP A 25 -18.45 -7.46 -14.27
CA TRP A 25 -19.31 -6.31 -14.56
C TRP A 25 -20.62 -6.30 -13.76
N SER A 26 -21.14 -7.48 -13.41
CA SER A 26 -22.32 -7.60 -12.53
C SER A 26 -21.96 -7.18 -11.11
N TYR A 27 -20.81 -7.61 -10.60
CA TYR A 27 -20.32 -7.17 -9.28
C TYR A 27 -20.01 -5.68 -9.24
N ASP A 28 -19.37 -5.13 -10.28
CA ASP A 28 -19.10 -3.70 -10.40
C ASP A 28 -20.41 -2.92 -10.28
N LYS A 29 -21.44 -3.36 -11.01
CA LYS A 29 -22.78 -2.76 -10.96
C LYS A 29 -23.42 -2.87 -9.57
N GLU A 30 -23.44 -4.06 -8.97
CA GLU A 30 -24.03 -4.26 -7.63
C GLU A 30 -23.37 -3.37 -6.57
N ILE A 31 -22.03 -3.25 -6.60
CA ILE A 31 -21.30 -2.39 -5.66
C ILE A 31 -21.65 -0.92 -5.90
N LEU A 32 -21.79 -0.48 -7.16
CA LEU A 32 -22.19 0.88 -7.50
C LEU A 32 -23.64 1.19 -7.13
N ASP A 33 -24.54 0.21 -7.25
CA ASP A 33 -25.94 0.32 -6.86
C ASP A 33 -26.09 0.45 -5.32
N ILE A 34 -25.29 -0.30 -4.55
CA ILE A 34 -25.30 -0.26 -3.07
C ILE A 34 -24.55 0.97 -2.53
N MET A 35 -23.42 1.33 -3.15
CA MET A 35 -22.54 2.42 -2.69
C MET A 35 -22.25 3.41 -3.83
N PRO A 36 -23.22 4.27 -4.19
CA PRO A 36 -23.06 5.24 -5.26
C PRO A 36 -21.84 6.14 -5.09
N GLY A 37 -21.08 6.29 -6.17
CA GLY A 37 -19.85 7.10 -6.24
C GLY A 37 -18.57 6.35 -5.86
N SER A 38 -18.66 5.06 -5.49
CA SER A 38 -17.48 4.20 -5.34
C SER A 38 -16.72 4.11 -6.66
N THR A 39 -15.40 3.99 -6.59
CA THR A 39 -14.55 3.91 -7.78
C THR A 39 -14.24 2.44 -8.04
N ILE A 40 -14.70 1.91 -9.17
CA ILE A 40 -14.41 0.55 -9.60
C ILE A 40 -13.91 0.59 -11.03
N ILE A 41 -12.73 0.04 -11.27
CA ILE A 41 -12.10 0.04 -12.59
C ILE A 41 -11.64 -1.38 -12.91
N THR A 42 -12.46 -2.08 -13.68
CA THR A 42 -12.15 -3.40 -14.21
C THR A 42 -11.53 -3.29 -15.60
N LYS A 43 -10.41 -3.98 -15.83
CA LYS A 43 -9.74 -4.08 -17.13
C LYS A 43 -9.60 -5.53 -17.56
N LEU A 44 -9.91 -5.76 -18.83
CA LEU A 44 -9.74 -7.02 -19.52
C LEU A 44 -8.74 -6.84 -20.67
N HIS A 45 -7.87 -7.82 -20.86
CA HIS A 45 -6.99 -7.92 -22.02
C HIS A 45 -7.35 -9.19 -22.79
N GLU A 46 -7.73 -9.07 -24.08
CA GLU A 46 -8.17 -10.21 -24.89
C GLU A 46 -9.27 -11.04 -24.22
N GLN A 47 -10.27 -10.37 -23.63
CA GLN A 47 -11.39 -10.99 -22.87
C GLN A 47 -10.96 -11.76 -21.60
N LYS A 48 -9.69 -11.68 -21.20
CA LYS A 48 -9.18 -12.26 -19.96
C LYS A 48 -9.01 -11.17 -18.92
N PHE A 49 -9.25 -11.52 -17.67
CA PHE A 49 -9.04 -10.61 -16.55
C PHE A 49 -7.57 -10.14 -16.46
N GLU A 50 -7.37 -8.82 -16.43
CA GLU A 50 -6.05 -8.19 -16.33
C GLU A 50 -5.85 -7.60 -14.93
N ARG A 51 -6.79 -6.75 -14.51
CA ARG A 51 -6.76 -6.07 -13.20
C ARG A 51 -8.12 -5.46 -12.85
N ILE A 52 -8.37 -5.31 -11.56
CA ILE A 52 -9.49 -4.52 -11.02
C ILE A 52 -8.97 -3.63 -9.90
N TYR A 53 -9.50 -2.41 -9.80
CA TYR A 53 -9.33 -1.52 -8.67
C TYR A 53 -10.69 -1.26 -8.02
N VAL A 54 -10.73 -1.25 -6.70
CA VAL A 54 -11.94 -0.98 -5.92
C VAL A 54 -11.62 0.00 -4.79
N CYS A 55 -12.32 1.14 -4.78
CA CYS A 55 -12.31 2.11 -3.69
C CYS A 55 -13.74 2.50 -3.31
N PRO A 56 -14.31 1.85 -2.28
CA PRO A 56 -15.66 2.14 -1.81
C PRO A 56 -15.78 3.56 -1.25
N VAL A 57 -16.86 4.27 -1.61
CA VAL A 57 -17.15 5.63 -1.10
C VAL A 57 -17.19 5.71 0.43
N PRO A 58 -17.88 4.78 1.14
CA PRO A 58 -17.92 4.85 2.59
C PRO A 58 -16.52 4.75 3.21
N LEU A 59 -15.67 3.87 2.67
CA LEU A 59 -14.32 3.67 3.19
C LEU A 59 -13.46 4.92 3.00
N LYS A 60 -13.44 5.49 1.79
CA LYS A 60 -12.64 6.71 1.53
C LYS A 60 -13.14 7.91 2.32
N LYS A 61 -14.47 8.11 2.44
CA LYS A 61 -15.04 9.23 3.19
C LYS A 61 -14.73 9.13 4.69
N CYS A 62 -14.94 7.96 5.29
CA CYS A 62 -14.64 7.75 6.70
C CYS A 62 -13.14 7.89 7.00
N PHE A 63 -12.27 7.38 6.12
CA PHE A 63 -10.83 7.58 6.25
C PHE A 63 -10.45 9.06 6.24
N LEU A 64 -10.94 9.83 5.25
CA LEU A 64 -10.63 11.25 5.13
C LEU A 64 -11.17 12.09 6.29
N ALA A 65 -12.29 11.68 6.88
CA ALA A 65 -12.97 12.39 7.97
C ALA A 65 -12.43 12.06 9.37
N GLY A 66 -11.97 10.83 9.61
CA GLY A 66 -11.68 10.36 10.97
C GLY A 66 -10.35 9.63 11.16
N CYS A 67 -9.68 9.20 10.08
CA CYS A 67 -8.39 8.53 10.19
C CYS A 67 -7.21 9.51 10.06
N ARG A 68 -6.05 9.09 10.55
CA ARG A 68 -4.80 9.84 10.34
C ARG A 68 -4.43 9.76 8.85
N ARG A 69 -3.78 10.79 8.31
CA ARG A 69 -3.24 10.81 6.93
C ARG A 69 -1.99 9.92 6.80
N PHE A 70 -2.11 8.68 7.25
CA PHE A 70 -1.12 7.63 7.21
C PHE A 70 -1.70 6.48 6.41
N ILE A 71 -0.97 6.04 5.39
CA ILE A 71 -1.36 4.93 4.53
C ILE A 71 -0.23 3.90 4.45
N CYS A 72 -0.60 2.63 4.54
CA CYS A 72 0.27 1.50 4.30
C CYS A 72 -0.18 0.80 3.04
N VAL A 73 0.79 0.36 2.25
CA VAL A 73 0.53 -0.34 1.01
C VAL A 73 1.32 -1.64 1.01
N ASP A 74 0.63 -2.73 0.71
CA ASP A 74 1.22 -4.07 0.66
C ASP A 74 0.64 -4.90 -0.49
N GLY A 75 1.40 -5.89 -0.93
CA GLY A 75 1.05 -6.84 -1.98
C GLY A 75 1.13 -8.28 -1.48
N CYS A 76 0.12 -9.09 -1.79
CA CYS A 76 0.10 -10.51 -1.44
C CYS A 76 -0.28 -11.38 -2.64
N PHE A 77 0.34 -12.56 -2.75
CA PHE A 77 0.00 -13.54 -3.78
C PHE A 77 -1.37 -14.16 -3.52
N LEU A 78 -2.22 -14.18 -4.55
CA LEU A 78 -3.48 -14.91 -4.48
C LEU A 78 -3.23 -16.41 -4.60
N LYS A 79 -3.92 -17.18 -3.77
CA LYS A 79 -3.98 -18.64 -3.89
C LYS A 79 -5.22 -18.98 -4.72
N GLY A 80 -5.04 -19.51 -5.93
CA GLY A 80 -6.13 -19.84 -6.85
C GLY A 80 -5.59 -20.26 -8.21
N ALA A 81 -6.47 -20.56 -9.17
CA ALA A 81 -6.02 -20.83 -10.54
C ALA A 81 -5.47 -19.55 -11.16
N PHE A 82 -6.10 -18.40 -10.86
CA PHE A 82 -5.55 -17.08 -11.14
C PHE A 82 -4.34 -16.77 -10.26
N LYS A 83 -3.14 -16.91 -10.85
CA LYS A 83 -1.84 -16.60 -10.22
C LYS A 83 -1.54 -15.09 -10.10
N GLY A 84 -2.54 -14.30 -9.76
CA GLY A 84 -2.39 -12.86 -9.56
C GLY A 84 -1.92 -12.48 -8.17
N GLN A 85 -1.93 -11.18 -7.92
CA GLN A 85 -1.60 -10.57 -6.63
C GLN A 85 -2.69 -9.57 -6.26
N ILE A 86 -2.98 -9.48 -4.97
CA ILE A 86 -3.80 -8.43 -4.40
C ILE A 86 -2.86 -7.35 -3.85
N LEU A 87 -3.11 -6.11 -4.25
CA LEU A 87 -2.50 -4.91 -3.70
C LEU A 87 -3.54 -4.28 -2.78
N ALA A 88 -3.21 -4.06 -1.52
CA ALA A 88 -4.11 -3.50 -0.54
C ALA A 88 -3.54 -2.21 0.03
N ILE A 89 -4.42 -1.26 0.32
CA ILE A 89 -4.11 -0.02 1.02
C ILE A 89 -4.94 0.03 2.29
N VAL A 90 -4.24 0.23 3.40
CA VAL A 90 -4.82 0.43 4.71
C VAL A 90 -4.35 1.76 5.29
N GLY A 91 -5.13 2.35 6.18
CA GLY A 91 -4.76 3.48 7.01
C GLY A 91 -4.72 3.10 8.48
N LEU A 92 -4.44 4.10 9.32
CA LEU A 92 -4.60 3.99 10.77
C LEU A 92 -5.71 4.93 11.24
N ASP A 93 -6.66 4.37 11.99
CA ASP A 93 -7.70 5.16 12.64
C ASP A 93 -7.17 5.91 13.88
N GLY A 94 -8.05 6.64 14.56
CA GLY A 94 -7.69 7.39 15.78
C GLY A 94 -7.10 6.53 16.91
N HIS A 95 -7.43 5.24 16.93
CA HIS A 95 -7.05 4.25 17.93
C HIS A 95 -5.90 3.33 17.47
N ASN A 96 -5.17 3.71 16.42
CA ASN A 96 -4.11 2.89 15.79
C ASN A 96 -4.62 1.55 15.21
N GLY A 97 -5.93 1.42 14.99
CA GLY A 97 -6.51 0.28 14.28
C GLY A 97 -6.23 0.33 12.78
N ILE A 98 -6.00 -0.85 12.17
CA ILE A 98 -5.85 -0.97 10.72
C ILE A 98 -7.21 -0.74 10.06
N TYR A 99 -7.28 0.24 9.16
CA TYR A 99 -8.50 0.62 8.47
C TYR A 99 -8.38 0.39 6.96
N PRO A 100 -9.18 -0.47 6.32
CA PRO A 100 -9.10 -0.70 4.87
C PRO A 100 -9.62 0.50 4.07
N ILE A 101 -8.90 0.88 3.02
CA ILE A 101 -9.24 2.04 2.18
C ILE A 101 -9.62 1.61 0.75
N ALA A 102 -8.72 0.86 0.12
CA ALA A 102 -8.88 0.44 -1.27
C ALA A 102 -8.01 -0.80 -1.54
N TRP A 103 -8.34 -1.53 -2.59
CA TRP A 103 -7.54 -2.65 -3.05
C TRP A 103 -7.57 -2.78 -4.57
N ALA A 104 -6.61 -3.51 -5.11
CA ALA A 104 -6.58 -3.92 -6.49
C ALA A 104 -6.20 -5.39 -6.60
N VAL A 105 -6.77 -6.09 -7.56
CA VAL A 105 -6.24 -7.39 -7.99
C VAL A 105 -5.56 -7.18 -9.32
N VAL A 106 -4.31 -7.62 -9.44
CA VAL A 106 -3.49 -7.47 -10.63
C VAL A 106 -2.91 -8.82 -11.04
N LYS A 107 -2.70 -9.03 -12.35
CA LYS A 107 -2.06 -10.26 -12.84
C LYS A 107 -0.60 -10.41 -12.39
N VAL A 108 0.13 -9.30 -12.33
CA VAL A 108 1.55 -9.26 -11.94
C VAL A 108 1.85 -7.98 -11.18
N GLU A 109 2.56 -8.09 -10.06
CA GLU A 109 3.14 -7.00 -9.29
C GLU A 109 4.40 -6.51 -10.00
N ASN A 110 4.24 -5.41 -10.71
CA ASN A 110 5.34 -4.73 -11.40
C ASN A 110 5.13 -3.22 -11.28
N THR A 111 6.12 -2.45 -11.73
CA THR A 111 6.07 -0.99 -11.70
C THR A 111 4.85 -0.42 -12.42
N HIS A 112 4.38 -1.06 -13.50
CA HIS A 112 3.20 -0.60 -14.23
C HIS A 112 1.91 -0.76 -13.42
N SER A 113 1.71 -1.94 -12.82
CA SER A 113 0.57 -2.24 -11.93
C SER A 113 0.56 -1.32 -10.71
N TRP A 114 1.71 -1.13 -10.06
CA TRP A 114 1.86 -0.22 -8.93
C TRP A 114 1.59 1.23 -9.30
N THR A 115 2.16 1.71 -10.41
CA THR A 115 1.98 3.09 -10.88
C THR A 115 0.52 3.37 -11.20
N TRP A 116 -0.16 2.42 -11.86
CA TRP A 116 -1.59 2.50 -12.14
C TRP A 116 -2.42 2.55 -10.85
N PHE A 117 -2.15 1.66 -9.90
CA PHE A 117 -2.86 1.61 -8.63
C PHE A 117 -2.69 2.88 -7.79
N ILE A 118 -1.46 3.37 -7.64
CA ILE A 118 -1.16 4.58 -6.88
C ILE A 118 -1.73 5.84 -7.55
N LYS A 119 -1.79 5.88 -8.89
CA LYS A 119 -2.43 7.00 -9.60
C LYS A 119 -3.91 7.11 -9.23
N LEU A 120 -4.64 5.99 -9.29
CA LEU A 120 -6.07 5.94 -8.93
C LEU A 120 -6.28 6.32 -7.46
N LEU A 121 -5.44 5.79 -6.56
CA LEU A 121 -5.51 6.15 -5.14
C LEU A 121 -5.35 7.66 -4.90
N LYS A 122 -4.36 8.29 -5.55
CA LYS A 122 -4.11 9.73 -5.41
C LYS A 122 -5.32 10.54 -5.86
N GLU A 123 -5.96 10.13 -6.94
CA GLU A 123 -7.17 10.76 -7.46
C GLU A 123 -8.34 10.62 -6.47
N ASP A 124 -8.57 9.41 -5.93
CA ASP A 124 -9.67 9.15 -4.99
C ASP A 124 -9.50 9.81 -3.61
N LEU A 125 -8.26 9.90 -3.13
CA LEU A 125 -7.94 10.51 -1.83
C LEU A 125 -7.61 12.00 -1.92
N GLY A 126 -7.55 12.58 -3.12
CA GLY A 126 -7.20 13.98 -3.32
C GLY A 126 -5.77 14.34 -2.88
N MET A 127 -4.85 13.37 -2.91
CA MET A 127 -3.47 13.57 -2.45
C MET A 127 -2.78 14.64 -3.29
N GLY A 128 -2.20 15.66 -2.63
CA GLY A 128 -1.46 16.74 -3.29
C GLY A 128 -2.29 17.97 -3.68
N ARG A 129 -3.57 18.05 -3.28
CA ARG A 129 -4.41 19.24 -3.48
C ARG A 129 -4.37 20.25 -2.31
N GLU A 130 -3.89 19.83 -1.15
CA GLU A 130 -3.84 20.60 0.10
C GLU A 130 -2.47 20.44 0.79
N PRO A 131 -2.10 21.32 1.75
CA PRO A 131 -0.83 21.22 2.50
C PRO A 131 -0.74 20.04 3.46
N ASP A 132 -1.73 19.14 3.48
CA ASP A 132 -1.78 17.95 4.31
C ASP A 132 -0.55 17.05 4.09
N SER A 133 0.21 16.84 5.16
CA SER A 133 1.33 15.91 5.17
C SER A 133 0.81 14.47 5.19
N TRP A 134 0.95 13.76 4.08
CA TRP A 134 0.67 12.33 3.98
C TRP A 134 1.89 11.51 4.38
N ILE A 135 1.68 10.49 5.21
CA ILE A 135 2.70 9.49 5.52
C ILE A 135 2.40 8.22 4.73
N LEU A 136 3.40 7.72 4.00
CA LEU A 136 3.31 6.50 3.20
C LEU A 136 4.27 5.44 3.74
N MET A 137 3.73 4.27 4.07
CA MET A 137 4.48 3.06 4.40
C MET A 137 4.31 2.03 3.29
N THR A 138 5.40 1.44 2.82
CA THR A 138 5.38 0.36 1.81
C THR A 138 6.25 -0.78 2.27
N HIS A 139 5.79 -2.02 2.11
CA HIS A 139 6.64 -3.18 2.31
C HIS A 139 7.63 -3.30 1.13
N GLN A 140 8.90 -2.96 1.34
CA GLN A 140 9.97 -3.33 0.43
C GLN A 140 10.73 -4.50 1.04
N GLN A 141 10.70 -5.65 0.37
CA GLN A 141 11.78 -6.63 0.54
C GLN A 141 13.10 -5.98 0.12
N LYS A 142 13.79 -5.43 1.12
CA LYS A 142 15.23 -5.46 1.39
C LYS A 142 15.41 -4.84 2.78
N ALA A 143 15.19 -5.68 3.78
CA ALA A 143 15.49 -5.47 5.21
C ALA A 143 16.94 -5.02 5.50
N TRP A 144 17.80 -4.92 4.49
CA TRP A 144 19.19 -4.44 4.60
C TRP A 144 19.32 -2.91 4.72
N ARG A 145 18.32 -2.10 4.33
CA ARG A 145 18.37 -0.63 4.51
C ARG A 145 17.60 -0.09 5.71
N LEU A 146 16.64 -0.84 6.24
CA LEU A 146 15.70 -0.34 7.26
C LEU A 146 16.24 -0.44 8.68
N GLN A 147 16.99 -1.48 9.07
CA GLN A 147 17.42 -1.60 10.48
C GLN A 147 18.29 -0.42 10.97
N TYR A 148 19.04 0.22 10.07
CA TYR A 148 19.84 1.42 10.37
C TYR A 148 19.08 2.73 10.08
N ARG A 149 18.20 2.77 9.07
CA ARG A 149 17.28 3.91 8.84
C ARG A 149 16.18 4.03 9.88
N MET A 150 15.81 2.98 10.59
CA MET A 150 14.69 2.96 11.56
C MET A 150 15.06 3.62 12.90
N ASN A 151 16.34 3.81 13.18
CA ASN A 151 16.77 4.39 14.45
C ASN A 151 16.85 5.92 14.38
N CYS A 152 17.35 6.54 13.32
CA CYS A 152 17.40 8.01 13.26
C CYS A 152 16.01 8.66 13.42
N PRO A 153 14.93 8.19 12.78
CA PRO A 153 13.59 8.74 12.92
C PRO A 153 13.00 8.66 14.33
N ILE A 154 13.43 7.70 15.17
CA ILE A 154 12.86 7.49 16.52
C ILE A 154 13.70 8.10 17.63
N ALA A 155 14.77 8.83 17.30
CA ALA A 155 15.57 9.51 18.30
C ALA A 155 14.68 10.39 19.18
N ALA A 156 14.76 10.18 20.49
CA ALA A 156 13.91 10.88 21.47
C ALA A 156 14.41 12.30 21.75
N ASN A 157 15.70 12.56 21.51
CA ASN A 157 16.33 13.86 21.63
C ASN A 157 17.43 14.01 20.57
N GLU A 158 17.91 15.25 20.41
CA GLU A 158 18.93 15.61 19.43
C GLU A 158 20.26 14.85 19.63
N ALA A 159 20.65 14.59 20.88
CA ALA A 159 21.86 13.84 21.18
C ALA A 159 21.79 12.39 20.66
N TYR A 160 20.65 11.71 20.88
CA TYR A 160 20.41 10.37 20.33
C TYR A 160 20.31 10.38 18.80
N PHE A 161 19.79 11.46 18.21
CA PHE A 161 19.74 11.62 16.76
C PHE A 161 21.14 11.68 16.17
N GLU A 162 22.01 12.53 16.70
CA GLU A 162 23.38 12.68 16.22
C GLU A 162 24.20 11.39 16.41
N TYR A 163 24.07 10.72 17.55
CA TYR A 163 24.68 9.40 17.78
C TYR A 163 24.27 8.38 16.70
N ARG A 164 22.98 8.34 16.35
CA ARG A 164 22.45 7.41 15.34
C ARG A 164 22.86 7.81 13.92
N MET A 165 22.94 9.11 13.63
CA MET A 165 23.49 9.62 12.37
C MET A 165 24.96 9.24 12.22
N GLN A 166 25.78 9.36 13.25
CA GLN A 166 27.19 8.92 13.21
C GLN A 166 27.31 7.41 12.94
N ARG A 167 26.48 6.59 13.60
CA ARG A 167 26.43 5.15 13.31
C ARG A 167 26.00 4.84 11.88
N LEU A 168 25.03 5.58 11.34
CA LEU A 168 24.62 5.43 9.95
C LEU A 168 25.76 5.79 8.98
N LYS A 169 26.54 6.83 9.28
CA LYS A 169 27.70 7.23 8.46
C LYS A 169 28.75 6.14 8.34
N ASN A 170 28.99 5.39 9.42
CA ASN A 170 29.94 4.26 9.44
C ASN A 170 29.48 3.07 8.58
N VAL A 171 28.21 3.00 8.23
CA VAL A 171 27.62 1.91 7.43
C VAL A 171 27.35 2.36 5.99
N THR A 172 26.88 3.60 5.79
CA THR A 172 26.60 4.15 4.47
C THR A 172 26.73 5.67 4.48
N ILE A 173 27.82 6.18 3.91
CA ILE A 173 28.11 7.61 3.81
C ILE A 173 27.01 8.32 3.00
N GLU A 174 26.67 7.80 1.82
CA GLU A 174 25.64 8.35 0.93
C GLU A 174 24.26 8.44 1.62
N GLY A 175 23.92 7.45 2.44
CA GLY A 175 22.66 7.41 3.19
C GLY A 175 22.62 8.45 4.31
N ASN A 176 23.74 8.67 4.99
CA ASN A 176 23.87 9.73 5.99
C ASN A 176 23.74 11.12 5.36
N GLU A 177 24.45 11.37 4.27
CA GLU A 177 24.40 12.64 3.56
C GLU A 177 23.01 12.94 3.01
N ALA A 178 22.34 11.95 2.42
CA ALA A 178 20.98 12.08 1.93
C ALA A 178 19.99 12.47 3.05
N LEU A 179 20.12 11.88 4.24
CA LEU A 179 19.26 12.23 5.38
C LEU A 179 19.58 13.60 5.98
N ARG A 180 20.86 14.01 6.03
CA ARG A 180 21.23 15.35 6.50
C ARG A 180 20.71 16.47 5.59
N ARG A 181 20.45 16.20 4.31
CA ARG A 181 19.84 17.14 3.38
C ARG A 181 18.35 17.39 3.64
N ILE A 182 17.69 16.50 4.40
CA ILE A 182 16.26 16.59 4.69
C ILE A 182 16.10 17.16 6.10
N ASP A 183 15.37 18.27 6.24
CA ASP A 183 15.05 18.89 7.53
C ASP A 183 14.49 17.84 8.53
N PRO A 184 15.18 17.59 9.66
CA PRO A 184 14.77 16.62 10.68
C PRO A 184 13.34 16.82 11.19
N ARG A 185 12.80 18.05 11.17
CA ARG A 185 11.41 18.35 11.57
C ARG A 185 10.37 17.63 10.71
N LYS A 186 10.76 17.14 9.52
CA LYS A 186 9.88 16.45 8.58
C LYS A 186 9.86 14.93 8.77
N TRP A 187 10.80 14.36 9.51
CA TRP A 187 10.98 12.90 9.53
C TRP A 187 11.52 12.30 10.83
N CYS A 188 11.87 13.13 11.83
CA CYS A 188 12.48 12.67 13.07
C CYS A 188 11.70 13.08 14.32
N ARG A 189 11.47 12.11 15.22
CA ARG A 189 10.62 12.22 16.42
C ARG A 189 11.01 13.37 17.35
N PHE A 190 12.29 13.55 17.67
CA PHE A 190 12.70 14.64 18.57
C PHE A 190 12.39 16.04 17.99
N ALA A 191 12.28 16.14 16.67
CA ALA A 191 12.07 17.39 15.95
C ALA A 191 10.58 17.64 15.63
N PHE A 192 9.68 16.71 15.94
CA PHE A 192 8.24 16.90 15.80
C PHE A 192 7.69 17.80 16.92
N ARG A 193 6.66 18.59 16.59
CA ARG A 193 5.94 19.37 17.58
C ARG A 193 5.18 18.44 18.52
N VAL A 194 5.16 18.77 19.81
CA VAL A 194 4.38 18.05 20.82
C VAL A 194 2.91 18.03 20.37
N GLY A 195 2.35 16.83 20.16
CA GLY A 195 0.97 16.61 19.74
C GLY A 195 0.77 15.92 18.37
N THR A 196 1.81 15.81 17.52
CA THR A 196 1.70 15.17 16.18
C THR A 196 2.32 13.76 16.10
N ASN A 197 2.51 13.07 17.23
CA ASN A 197 3.31 11.85 17.29
C ASN A 197 2.45 10.58 17.19
N CYS A 198 2.71 9.74 16.17
CA CYS A 198 2.32 8.32 16.19
C CYS A 198 3.38 7.52 16.97
N PRO A 199 3.01 6.80 18.06
CA PRO A 199 3.99 6.11 18.89
C PRO A 199 4.44 4.75 18.35
N GLU A 200 3.74 4.19 17.37
CA GLU A 200 3.91 2.79 16.94
C GLU A 200 4.77 2.65 15.69
N LEU A 201 5.76 1.75 15.80
CA LEU A 201 6.59 1.25 14.70
C LEU A 201 6.65 -0.27 14.83
N VAL A 202 5.56 -0.91 14.43
CA VAL A 202 5.54 -2.37 14.24
C VAL A 202 5.72 -2.65 12.75
N ASN A 203 6.89 -3.18 12.41
CA ASN A 203 7.14 -3.83 11.13
C ASN A 203 6.79 -5.31 11.34
N ASN A 204 5.73 -5.78 10.70
CA ASN A 204 5.60 -7.21 10.44
C ASN A 204 6.57 -7.60 9.31
#